data_AF-A0A434I3B8-F1
#
_entry.id   AF-A0A434I3B8-F1
#
_cell.length_a   1.000
_cell.length_b   1.000
_cell.length_c   1.000
_cell.angle_alpha   90.00
_cell.angle_beta   90.00
_cell.angle_gamma   90.00
#
_symmetry.space_group_name_H-M   'P 1'
#
loop_
_entity.id
_entity.type
_entity.pdbx_description
1 polymer ?
#
loop_
_entity_poly.entity_id
_entity_poly.type
_entity_poly.pdbx_seq_one_letter_code
_entity_poly.pdbx_strand_id
1 'polypeptide(L)'
;PLEFRLDELGMNNTEGCESQGEINGFRLLRIEAQDGGTTKLLHEDKSIPKSRGCPNGYRIGAVQTFSMDSLSAYAVLIAVRQYGFEGPDFRWIAVTGRL
;
A
#
# COMPACT_ATOMS: atom_id res chain seq x y z
N PRO A 1 18.60 4.16 7.13
CA PRO A 1 18.07 2.90 6.56
C PRO A 1 16.84 3.19 5.69
N LEU A 2 16.55 2.38 4.66
CA LEU A 2 15.33 2.54 3.87
C LEU A 2 14.14 1.99 4.66
N GLU A 3 13.21 2.86 5.04
CA GLU A 3 11.99 2.49 5.75
C GLU A 3 10.77 2.80 4.89
N PHE A 4 9.80 1.88 4.91
CA PHE A 4 8.48 2.10 4.33
C PHE A 4 7.42 1.95 5.42
N ARG A 5 6.47 2.87 5.42
CA ARG A 5 5.34 2.84 6.35
C ARG A 5 4.04 2.82 5.57
N LEU A 6 3.18 1.89 5.93
CA LEU A 6 1.83 1.78 5.39
C LEU A 6 0.85 2.11 6.50
N ASP A 7 -0.03 3.07 6.21
CA ASP A 7 -1.18 3.39 7.04
C ASP A 7 -2.46 3.02 6.27
N GLU A 8 -3.42 2.41 6.95
CA GLU A 8 -4.76 2.21 6.41
C GLU A 8 -5.61 3.48 6.64
N LEU A 9 -6.42 3.83 5.64
CA LEU A 9 -7.28 5.00 5.66
C LEU A 9 -8.73 4.54 5.54
N GLY A 10 -9.60 4.89 6.49
CA GLY A 10 -11.02 4.56 6.37
C GLY A 10 -11.66 5.28 5.18
N MET A 11 -12.26 4.52 4.26
CA MET A 11 -12.90 5.00 3.03
C MET A 11 -14.40 4.73 3.08
N ASN A 12 -15.04 5.32 4.10
CA ASN A 12 -16.49 5.23 4.31
C ASN A 12 -17.22 5.74 3.06
N ASN A 13 -18.26 5.03 2.63
CA ASN A 13 -19.09 5.32 1.44
C ASN A 13 -18.42 5.04 0.08
N THR A 14 -17.56 4.03 0.01
CA THR A 14 -17.15 3.49 -1.31
C THR A 14 -18.36 2.88 -2.01
N GLU A 15 -18.76 3.46 -3.14
CA GLU A 15 -19.91 3.03 -3.95
C GLU A 15 -19.79 1.55 -4.33
N GLY A 16 -20.83 0.77 -4.08
CA GLY A 16 -20.90 -0.66 -4.36
C GLY A 16 -20.30 -1.57 -3.27
N CYS A 17 -19.86 -1.00 -2.14
CA CYS A 17 -19.31 -1.74 -1.00
C CYS A 17 -20.14 -1.57 0.29
N GLU A 18 -21.38 -1.08 0.19
CA GLU A 18 -22.22 -0.67 1.33
C GLU A 18 -22.51 -1.82 2.30
N SER A 19 -22.54 -3.06 1.82
CA SER A 19 -22.81 -4.26 2.62
C SER A 19 -21.57 -5.00 3.13
N GLN A 20 -20.36 -4.52 2.80
CA GLN A 20 -19.10 -5.25 3.03
C GLN A 20 -18.38 -4.86 4.34
N GLY A 21 -18.96 -3.95 5.13
CA GLY A 21 -18.35 -3.48 6.37
C GLY A 21 -17.24 -2.47 6.13
N GLU A 22 -16.12 -2.63 6.84
CA GLU A 22 -15.00 -1.69 6.75
C GLU A 22 -14.34 -1.74 5.37
N ILE A 23 -14.27 -0.57 4.73
CA ILE A 23 -13.54 -0.36 3.49
C ILE A 23 -12.40 0.58 3.77
N ASN A 24 -11.20 0.13 3.44
CA ASN A 24 -9.98 0.87 3.66
C ASN A 24 -9.37 1.26 2.32
N GLY A 25 -8.69 2.40 2.28
CA GLY A 25 -7.62 2.69 1.34
C GLY A 25 -6.28 2.58 2.06
N PHE A 26 -5.20 2.93 1.38
CA PHE A 26 -3.89 2.98 2.03
C PHE A 26 -3.10 4.23 1.65
N ARG A 27 -2.21 4.60 2.57
CA ARG A 27 -1.13 5.54 2.35
C ARG A 27 0.20 4.82 2.51
N LEU A 28 1.11 5.06 1.57
CA LEU A 28 2.47 4.55 1.62
C LEU A 28 3.46 5.71 1.70
N LEU A 29 4.31 5.67 2.73
CA LEU A 29 5.38 6.63 2.96
C LEU A 29 6.74 5.95 2.81
N ARG A 30 7.71 6.67 2.26
CA ARG A 30 9.13 6.36 2.37
C ARG A 30 9.74 7.26 3.43
N ILE A 31 10.41 6.67 4.41
CA ILE A 31 11.03 7.39 5.51
C ILE A 31 12.54 7.21 5.42
N GLU A 32 13.27 8.32 5.43
CA GLU A 32 14.72 8.32 5.57
C GLU A 32 15.06 8.28 7.06
N ALA A 33 15.45 7.09 7.55
CA ALA A 33 15.79 6.87 8.95
C ALA A 33 17.19 7.41 9.32
N GLN A 34 17.42 8.70 9.08
CA GLN A 34 18.60 9.47 9.46
C GLN A 34 18.15 10.79 10.10
N ASP A 35 18.97 11.39 10.97
CA ASP A 35 18.62 12.67 11.60
C ASP A 35 18.43 13.77 10.54
N GLY A 36 17.26 14.43 10.58
CA GLY A 36 16.83 15.38 9.55
C GLY A 36 16.37 14.74 8.22
N GLY A 37 16.19 13.42 8.18
CA GLY A 37 15.70 12.68 7.03
C GLY A 37 14.28 13.08 6.63
N THR A 38 14.00 13.04 5.33
CA THR A 38 12.70 13.43 4.79
C THR A 38 11.72 12.26 4.74
N THR A 39 10.45 12.53 5.04
CA THR A 39 9.35 11.59 4.76
C THR A 39 8.73 11.96 3.43
N LYS A 40 8.71 11.01 2.50
CA LYS A 40 8.14 11.20 1.16
C LYS A 40 6.86 10.39 1.02
N LEU A 41 5.79 11.07 0.61
CA LEU A 41 4.56 10.40 0.20
C LEU A 41 4.77 9.68 -1.14
N LEU A 42 4.56 8.37 -1.16
CA LEU A 42 4.67 7.57 -2.38
C LEU A 42 3.30 7.31 -3.01
N HIS A 43 2.30 7.05 -2.18
CA HIS A 43 0.94 6.75 -2.61
C HIS A 43 -0.04 7.15 -1.52
N GLU A 44 -1.19 7.69 -1.91
CA GLU A 44 -2.34 7.91 -1.02
C GLU A 44 -3.61 7.70 -1.81
N ASP A 45 -4.47 6.81 -1.32
CA ASP A 45 -5.81 6.68 -1.87
C ASP A 45 -6.65 7.90 -1.50
N LYS A 46 -7.21 8.56 -2.52
CA LYS A 46 -8.26 9.58 -2.36
C LYS A 46 -9.67 9.01 -2.53
N SER A 47 -9.75 7.87 -3.21
CA SER A 47 -10.93 7.03 -3.40
C SER A 47 -10.45 5.63 -3.78
N ILE A 48 -11.31 4.62 -3.60
CA ILE A 48 -11.02 3.24 -4.02
C ILE A 48 -11.37 3.08 -5.50
N PRO A 49 -10.39 2.79 -6.39
CA PRO A 49 -10.69 2.49 -7.78
C PRO A 49 -11.49 1.20 -7.91
N LYS A 50 -12.43 1.16 -8.85
CA LYS A 50 -13.29 -0.01 -9.11
C LYS A 50 -12.52 -1.32 -9.29
N SER A 51 -11.32 -1.27 -9.87
CA SER A 51 -10.47 -2.46 -10.06
C SER A 51 -9.97 -3.09 -8.75
N ARG A 52 -9.98 -2.35 -7.64
CA ARG A 52 -9.67 -2.87 -6.30
C ARG A 52 -10.87 -3.49 -5.61
N GLY A 53 -12.08 -3.40 -6.16
CA GLY A 53 -13.29 -3.93 -5.53
C GLY A 53 -13.54 -3.29 -4.16
N CYS A 54 -13.80 -4.12 -3.15
CA CYS A 54 -14.07 -3.71 -1.77
C CYS A 54 -12.95 -4.20 -0.83
N PRO A 55 -11.81 -3.50 -0.78
CA PRO A 55 -10.69 -3.88 0.08
C PRO A 55 -10.97 -3.55 1.54
N ASN A 56 -10.77 -4.53 2.42
CA ASN A 56 -10.96 -4.38 3.87
C ASN A 56 -9.64 -4.32 4.64
N GLY A 57 -8.50 -4.44 3.95
CA GLY A 57 -7.21 -4.12 4.56
C GLY A 57 -6.01 -4.21 3.64
N TYR A 58 -4.87 -3.74 4.14
CA TYR A 58 -3.62 -3.63 3.41
C TYR A 58 -2.43 -3.98 4.29
N ARG A 59 -1.41 -4.59 3.68
CA ARG A 59 -0.10 -4.78 4.33
C ARG A 59 1.02 -4.74 3.33
N ILE A 60 2.21 -4.34 3.78
CA ILE A 60 3.44 -4.59 3.02
C ILE A 60 3.73 -6.08 3.09
N GLY A 61 3.69 -6.77 1.95
CA GLY A 61 4.02 -8.20 1.90
C GLY A 61 5.47 -8.46 1.48
N ALA A 62 6.08 -7.56 0.71
CA ALA A 62 7.50 -7.61 0.41
C ALA A 62 8.04 -6.24 -0.01
N VAL A 63 9.34 -6.06 0.13
CA VAL A 63 10.10 -4.95 -0.44
C VAL A 63 11.23 -5.54 -1.25
N GLN A 64 11.27 -5.22 -2.54
CA GLN A 64 12.37 -5.60 -3.43
C GLN A 64 13.20 -4.37 -3.75
N THR A 65 14.51 -4.49 -3.67
CA THR A 65 15.46 -3.44 -3.96
C THR A 65 16.32 -3.82 -5.16
N PHE A 66 16.69 -2.82 -5.96
CA PHE A 66 17.62 -2.99 -7.06
C PHE A 66 18.81 -2.06 -6.89
N SER A 67 20.00 -2.67 -6.89
CA SER A 67 21.29 -2.00 -6.72
C SER A 67 22.24 -2.45 -7.82
N MET A 68 22.97 -1.50 -8.41
CA MET A 68 24.18 -1.81 -9.19
C MET A 68 25.38 -1.50 -8.30
N ASP A 69 25.85 -0.25 -8.31
CA ASP A 69 26.92 0.21 -7.41
C ASP A 69 26.36 0.76 -6.08
N SER A 70 25.15 1.31 -6.13
CA SER A 70 24.37 1.77 -4.99
C SER A 70 22.89 1.47 -5.20
N LEU A 71 22.12 1.54 -4.11
CA LEU A 71 20.67 1.34 -4.15
C LEU A 71 20.02 2.38 -5.06
N SER A 72 19.38 1.93 -6.13
CA SER A 72 18.92 2.81 -7.22
C SER A 72 17.40 2.78 -7.43
N ALA A 73 16.76 1.65 -7.13
CA ALA A 73 15.32 1.49 -7.27
C ALA A 73 14.73 0.52 -6.23
N TYR A 74 13.43 0.61 -6.05
CA TYR A 74 12.66 -0.28 -5.18
C TYR A 74 11.27 -0.55 -5.75
N ALA A 75 10.70 -1.69 -5.33
CA ALA A 75 9.32 -2.07 -5.52
C ALA A 75 8.75 -2.55 -4.18
N VAL A 76 7.74 -1.85 -3.68
CA VAL A 76 6.98 -2.24 -2.48
C VAL A 76 5.76 -3.01 -2.94
N LEU A 77 5.67 -4.30 -2.57
CA LEU A 77 4.51 -5.14 -2.85
C LEU A 77 3.50 -5.00 -1.72
N ILE A 78 2.33 -4.47 -2.07
CA ILE A 78 1.21 -4.28 -1.15
C ILE A 78 0.21 -5.41 -1.37
N ALA A 79 -0.08 -6.16 -0.30
CA ALA A 79 -1.14 -7.14 -0.29
C ALA A 79 -2.45 -6.42 0.03
N VAL A 80 -3.37 -6.44 -0.91
CA VAL A 80 -4.73 -5.91 -0.79
C VAL A 80 -5.63 -7.05 -0.34
N ARG A 81 -6.14 -6.97 0.90
CA ARG A 81 -7.02 -7.96 1.49
C ARG A 81 -8.47 -7.67 1.10
N GLN A 82 -9.18 -8.72 0.71
CA GLN A 82 -10.61 -8.70 0.39
C GLN A 82 -11.30 -9.91 1.00
N TYR A 83 -12.63 -9.89 1.01
CA TYR A 83 -13.41 -11.08 1.32
C TYR A 83 -13.25 -12.12 0.21
N GLY A 84 -12.91 -13.34 0.60
CA GLY A 84 -12.89 -14.50 -0.29
C GLY A 84 -13.79 -15.61 0.24
N PHE A 85 -14.01 -16.63 -0.59
CA PHE A 85 -14.95 -17.70 -0.31
C PHE A 85 -14.51 -18.62 0.85
N GLU A 86 -13.22 -19.00 0.89
CA GLU A 86 -12.64 -19.89 1.92
C GLU A 86 -11.74 -19.16 2.94
N GLY A 87 -11.72 -17.83 2.88
CA GLY A 87 -10.83 -16.99 3.66
C GLY A 87 -10.51 -15.69 2.93
N PRO A 88 -9.62 -14.85 3.47
CA PRO A 88 -9.28 -13.58 2.84
C PRO A 88 -8.63 -13.78 1.47
N ASP A 89 -9.22 -13.20 0.43
CA ASP A 89 -8.60 -13.11 -0.89
C ASP A 89 -7.54 -12.00 -0.88
N PHE A 90 -6.44 -12.22 -1.59
CA PHE A 90 -5.34 -11.28 -1.67
C PHE A 90 -4.99 -10.97 -3.12
N ARG A 91 -5.07 -9.68 -3.46
CA ARG A 91 -4.50 -9.12 -4.69
C ARG A 91 -3.22 -8.38 -4.38
N TRP A 92 -2.33 -8.29 -5.35
CA TRP A 92 -1.03 -7.64 -5.18
C TRP A 92 -0.90 -6.43 -6.09
N ILE A 93 -0.44 -5.32 -5.52
CA ILE A 93 -0.05 -4.11 -6.27
C ILE A 93 1.40 -3.76 -5.94
N ALA A 94 2.11 -3.21 -6.93
CA ALA A 94 3.48 -2.76 -6.75
C ALA A 94 3.52 -1.23 -6.77
N VAL A 95 4.11 -0.62 -5.74
CA VAL A 95 4.50 0.80 -5.76
C VAL A 95 6.00 0.87 -5.96
N THR A 96 6.42 1.39 -7.11
CA THR A 96 7.83 1.44 -7.51
C THR A 96 8.38 2.86 -7.43
N GLY A 97 9.67 2.99 -7.13
CA GLY A 97 10.35 4.27 -7.17
C GLY A 97 11.85 4.14 -7.35
N ARG A 98 12.49 5.28 -7.60
CA ARG A 98 13.95 5.43 -7.69
C ARG A 98 14.46 6.25 -6.50
N LEU A 99 15.71 6.02 -6.11
CA LEU A 99 16.42 6.81 -5.11
C LEU A 99 17.24 7.92 -5.76
#